data_AF-A0A3D2C4P3-F1
#
_entry.id   AF-A0A3D2C4P3-F1
#
_cell.length_a   1.000
_cell.length_b   1.000
_cell.length_c   1.000
_cell.angle_alpha   90.00
_cell.angle_beta   90.00
_cell.angle_gamma   90.00
#
_symmetry.space_group_name_H-M   'P 1'
#
loop_
_entity.id
_entity.type
_entity.pdbx_description
1 polymer ?
#
loop_
_entity_poly.entity_id
_entity_poly.type
_entity_poly.pdbx_seq_one_letter_code
_entity_poly.pdbx_strand_id
1 'polypeptide(L)'
;MPTECQPSTVFIVMLGVMCGIGACLSGSGSSKDSGVDNASERVDTGAPEADADTDTDADTDADTDTDTDTDTDTDTDTDADTDADADADADTDADTDTDTDADISIAGYWIDSWGGDHVISNESWESYEGSSVVHISQFSNDTGFAIGQNDSVSSYNPDKWSRFDWTVDGAGTLWFCTTAYDAETEAEALATSAADATDPATDGCWSFPWSSLTPA
;
A
#
# COMPACT_ATOMS: atom_id res chain seq x y z
N MET A 1 32.54 -39.45 29.94
CA MET A 1 33.04 -39.78 28.59
C MET A 1 32.30 -41.01 28.10
N PRO A 2 31.82 -41.08 26.84
CA PRO A 2 31.42 -40.05 25.87
C PRO A 2 29.87 -40.06 25.69
N THR A 3 29.13 -39.00 25.33
CA THR A 3 29.14 -38.13 24.14
C THR A 3 28.93 -38.91 22.84
N GLU A 4 27.67 -39.24 22.55
CA GLU A 4 27.27 -39.73 21.23
C GLU A 4 27.03 -38.54 20.30
N CYS A 5 27.95 -38.35 19.35
CA CYS A 5 27.74 -37.55 18.15
C CYS A 5 26.61 -38.17 17.32
N GLN A 6 25.60 -37.39 16.97
CA GLN A 6 24.72 -37.69 15.84
C GLN A 6 25.11 -36.83 14.63
N PRO A 7 25.03 -37.37 13.41
CA PRO A 7 25.70 -36.82 12.25
C PRO A 7 24.97 -35.60 11.66
N SER A 8 25.75 -34.59 11.32
CA SER A 8 25.34 -33.47 10.47
C SER A 8 24.83 -34.01 9.13
N THR A 9 23.52 -33.92 8.90
CA THR A 9 22.95 -34.09 7.57
C THR A 9 22.78 -32.71 6.95
N VAL A 10 23.70 -32.42 6.04
CA VAL A 10 23.69 -31.29 5.11
C VAL A 10 22.37 -31.29 4.34
N PHE A 11 21.50 -30.31 4.59
CA PHE A 11 20.40 -30.02 3.68
C PHE A 11 20.85 -28.96 2.66
N ILE A 12 20.91 -29.42 1.41
CA ILE A 12 21.29 -28.65 0.23
C ILE A 12 20.24 -27.57 -0.01
N VAL A 13 20.67 -26.31 -0.03
CA VAL A 13 19.89 -25.17 -0.53
C VAL A 13 19.69 -25.36 -2.03
N MET A 14 18.49 -25.77 -2.45
CA MET A 14 18.08 -25.63 -3.85
C MET A 14 17.48 -24.24 -4.04
N LEU A 15 18.27 -23.34 -4.62
CA LEU A 15 17.80 -22.10 -5.22
C LEU A 15 16.84 -22.44 -6.37
N GLY A 16 15.54 -22.26 -6.14
CA GLY A 16 14.52 -22.26 -7.18
C GLY A 16 14.44 -20.88 -7.82
N VAL A 17 15.11 -20.71 -8.96
CA VAL A 17 14.89 -19.58 -9.88
C VAL A 17 13.56 -19.82 -10.59
N MET A 18 12.54 -19.02 -10.28
CA MET A 18 11.31 -18.95 -11.07
C MET A 18 11.43 -17.79 -12.05
N CYS A 19 11.78 -18.14 -13.28
CA CYS A 19 11.68 -17.29 -14.47
C CYS A 19 10.42 -17.67 -15.24
N GLY A 20 9.54 -16.69 -15.43
CA GLY A 20 8.39 -16.68 -16.33
C GLY A 20 7.75 -15.30 -16.14
N ILE A 21 7.52 -14.47 -17.15
CA ILE A 21 6.80 -14.70 -18.40
C ILE A 21 7.20 -13.57 -19.37
N GLY A 22 7.18 -13.84 -20.70
CA GLY A 22 6.99 -12.76 -21.68
C GLY A 22 7.85 -12.84 -22.93
N ALA A 23 7.43 -13.66 -23.90
CA ALA A 23 8.00 -13.73 -25.23
C ALA A 23 7.63 -12.49 -26.08
N CYS A 24 8.61 -11.79 -26.63
CA CYS A 24 8.43 -10.86 -27.75
C CYS A 24 9.14 -11.43 -28.98
N LEU A 25 8.35 -11.97 -29.91
CA LEU A 25 8.81 -12.56 -31.17
C LEU A 25 9.03 -11.47 -32.24
N SER A 26 10.27 -11.35 -32.68
CA SER A 26 10.76 -11.17 -34.06
C SER A 26 10.02 -10.24 -35.05
N GLY A 27 10.76 -9.25 -35.57
CA GLY A 27 10.50 -8.60 -36.84
C GLY A 27 11.75 -7.88 -37.38
N SER A 28 12.56 -8.60 -38.14
CA SER A 28 13.82 -8.13 -38.77
C SER A 28 13.57 -7.57 -40.17
N GLY A 29 14.31 -6.55 -40.57
CA GLY A 29 14.26 -5.98 -41.93
C GLY A 29 15.42 -5.03 -42.23
N SER A 30 16.58 -5.59 -42.57
CA SER A 30 17.77 -4.88 -43.08
C SER A 30 17.58 -4.35 -44.51
N SER A 31 18.27 -3.25 -44.89
CA SER A 31 19.16 -3.21 -46.09
C SER A 31 19.67 -1.82 -46.49
N LYS A 32 21.00 -1.76 -46.72
CA LYS A 32 21.77 -1.05 -47.79
C LYS A 32 21.90 0.48 -47.69
N ASP A 33 23.08 1.06 -47.48
CA ASP A 33 24.29 1.20 -48.34
C ASP A 33 24.17 2.27 -49.45
N SER A 34 25.28 3.01 -49.66
CA SER A 34 25.57 4.12 -50.60
C SER A 34 25.16 5.51 -50.09
N GLY A 35 25.97 6.57 -50.04
CA GLY A 35 27.31 6.85 -50.52
C GLY A 35 27.45 8.36 -50.79
N VAL A 36 28.58 8.94 -50.35
CA VAL A 36 29.36 9.97 -51.06
C VAL A 36 28.84 11.43 -51.14
N ASP A 37 29.63 12.31 -50.51
CA ASP A 37 30.07 13.69 -50.81
C ASP A 37 29.05 14.81 -51.08
N ASN A 38 29.20 15.96 -50.40
CA ASN A 38 29.92 17.12 -50.95
C ASN A 38 29.87 18.33 -50.00
N ALA A 39 30.99 19.03 -49.90
CA ALA A 39 31.20 20.22 -49.08
C ALA A 39 30.55 21.49 -49.67
N SER A 40 30.04 22.39 -48.82
CA SER A 40 30.22 23.84 -49.00
C SER A 40 29.66 24.67 -47.84
N GLU A 41 30.53 25.50 -47.31
CA GLU A 41 30.35 26.57 -46.32
C GLU A 41 29.74 27.83 -46.97
N ARG A 42 28.69 28.43 -46.36
CA ARG A 42 28.26 29.87 -46.40
C ARG A 42 27.26 30.05 -45.23
N VAL A 43 27.53 30.74 -44.12
CA VAL A 43 27.74 32.19 -43.84
C VAL A 43 26.53 33.07 -44.19
N ASP A 44 25.77 33.40 -43.12
CA ASP A 44 25.37 34.75 -42.67
C ASP A 44 24.07 35.44 -43.15
N THR A 45 23.52 36.17 -42.16
CA THR A 45 22.62 37.33 -42.17
C THR A 45 21.11 37.17 -42.29
N GLY A 46 20.41 37.85 -41.37
CA GLY A 46 19.21 38.62 -41.73
C GLY A 46 18.02 38.49 -40.78
N ALA A 47 17.84 39.48 -39.92
CA ALA A 47 16.73 39.66 -38.97
C ALA A 47 15.38 39.98 -39.68
N PRO A 48 14.25 40.04 -38.93
CA PRO A 48 12.88 40.02 -39.45
C PRO A 48 12.24 41.42 -39.57
N GLU A 49 11.33 41.61 -40.52
CA GLU A 49 10.48 42.80 -40.67
C GLU A 49 9.08 42.30 -41.12
N ALA A 50 8.01 42.47 -40.32
CA ALA A 50 6.96 43.51 -40.45
C ALA A 50 6.08 43.33 -41.72
N ASP A 51 4.75 43.46 -41.77
CA ASP A 51 3.69 43.92 -40.88
C ASP A 51 2.32 43.62 -41.56
N ALA A 52 1.26 43.59 -40.76
CA ALA A 52 -0.11 44.05 -41.04
C ALA A 52 -1.13 43.24 -41.90
N ASP A 53 -2.18 42.81 -41.17
CA ASP A 53 -3.62 43.04 -41.38
C ASP A 53 -4.28 42.86 -42.75
N THR A 54 -5.32 42.01 -42.79
CA THR A 54 -6.66 42.43 -43.25
C THR A 54 -7.74 41.44 -42.82
N ASP A 55 -8.66 41.96 -41.99
CA ASP A 55 -10.01 41.46 -41.70
C ASP A 55 -10.80 41.17 -42.98
N THR A 56 -11.59 40.10 -42.98
CA THR A 56 -12.92 40.09 -43.64
C THR A 56 -13.82 39.04 -42.98
N ASP A 57 -14.80 39.52 -42.22
CA ASP A 57 -16.01 38.84 -41.76
C ASP A 57 -16.79 38.19 -42.91
N ALA A 58 -17.28 36.98 -42.69
CA ALA A 58 -18.48 36.49 -43.36
C ALA A 58 -19.22 35.48 -42.46
N ASP A 59 -20.17 36.00 -41.70
CA ASP A 59 -21.28 35.27 -41.10
C ASP A 59 -22.01 34.42 -42.14
N THR A 60 -22.30 33.16 -41.83
CA THR A 60 -23.54 32.53 -42.30
C THR A 60 -24.02 31.54 -41.25
N ASP A 61 -24.98 32.03 -40.47
CA ASP A 61 -25.89 31.29 -39.60
C ASP A 61 -26.74 30.33 -40.45
N ALA A 62 -26.81 29.06 -40.04
CA ALA A 62 -27.75 28.10 -40.60
C ALA A 62 -28.16 27.09 -39.52
N ASP A 63 -29.05 27.56 -38.64
CA ASP A 63 -29.97 26.73 -37.89
C ASP A 63 -30.67 25.72 -38.82
N THR A 64 -30.55 24.43 -38.51
CA THR A 64 -31.58 23.45 -38.87
C THR A 64 -31.78 22.49 -37.72
N ASP A 65 -32.69 22.93 -36.85
CA ASP A 65 -33.42 22.15 -35.88
C ASP A 65 -34.21 21.05 -36.62
N THR A 66 -34.02 19.78 -36.24
CA THR A 66 -34.95 18.71 -36.65
C THR A 66 -35.14 17.74 -35.50
N ASP A 67 -35.98 18.16 -34.56
CA ASP A 67 -36.75 17.26 -33.69
C ASP A 67 -37.44 16.19 -34.55
N THR A 68 -37.17 14.93 -34.25
CA THR A 68 -38.08 13.84 -34.59
C THR A 68 -38.21 12.93 -33.38
N ASP A 69 -39.10 13.33 -32.47
CA ASP A 69 -39.79 12.45 -31.54
C ASP A 69 -40.36 11.26 -32.31
N THR A 70 -39.93 10.05 -31.94
CA THR A 70 -40.69 8.85 -32.26
C THR A 70 -40.92 8.07 -30.98
N ASP A 71 -41.94 8.50 -30.24
CA ASP A 71 -42.62 7.67 -29.25
C ASP A 71 -43.06 6.36 -29.91
N THR A 72 -42.55 5.25 -29.41
CA THR A 72 -43.18 3.95 -29.64
C THR A 72 -43.35 3.27 -28.30
N ASP A 73 -44.45 3.62 -27.62
CA ASP A 73 -45.04 2.81 -26.56
C ASP A 73 -45.22 1.38 -27.05
N THR A 74 -44.53 0.44 -26.41
CA THR A 74 -44.96 -0.95 -26.40
C THR A 74 -44.95 -1.44 -24.96
N ASP A 75 -46.10 -1.21 -24.33
CA ASP A 75 -46.59 -1.87 -23.14
C ASP A 75 -46.58 -3.40 -23.37
N THR A 76 -45.72 -4.10 -22.64
CA THR A 76 -45.91 -5.53 -22.38
C THR A 76 -45.62 -5.80 -20.92
N ASP A 77 -46.66 -5.58 -20.15
CA ASP A 77 -46.90 -6.12 -18.84
C ASP A 77 -46.68 -7.65 -18.87
N THR A 78 -45.72 -8.14 -18.09
CA THR A 78 -45.68 -9.54 -17.68
C THR A 78 -45.23 -9.59 -16.24
N ASP A 79 -46.22 -9.38 -15.40
CA ASP A 79 -46.30 -9.77 -14.01
C ASP A 79 -45.88 -11.24 -13.84
N ALA A 80 -44.77 -11.46 -13.13
CA ALA A 80 -44.40 -12.74 -12.58
C ALA A 80 -43.73 -12.51 -11.22
N ASP A 81 -44.58 -12.14 -10.25
CA ASP A 81 -44.37 -12.40 -8.83
C ASP A 81 -43.73 -13.78 -8.63
N THR A 82 -42.45 -13.77 -8.31
CA THR A 82 -41.84 -14.84 -7.52
C THR A 82 -41.12 -14.18 -6.37
N ASP A 83 -41.94 -13.77 -5.40
CA ASP A 83 -41.55 -13.57 -4.02
C ASP A 83 -40.89 -14.85 -3.51
N ALA A 84 -39.57 -14.82 -3.48
CA ALA A 84 -38.76 -15.65 -2.63
C ALA A 84 -37.78 -14.71 -1.93
N ASP A 85 -38.35 -13.82 -1.08
CA ASP A 85 -37.63 -13.19 0.01
C ASP A 85 -37.09 -14.28 0.95
N ALA A 86 -35.92 -14.78 0.58
CA ALA A 86 -34.98 -15.37 1.51
C ALA A 86 -33.80 -14.41 1.66
N ASP A 87 -34.10 -13.19 2.11
CA ASP A 87 -33.15 -12.34 2.84
C ASP A 87 -32.81 -13.07 4.14
N ALA A 88 -31.93 -14.05 4.00
CA ALA A 88 -31.00 -14.39 5.05
C ALA A 88 -29.75 -13.52 4.86
N ASP A 89 -29.95 -12.20 4.88
CA ASP A 89 -28.95 -11.26 5.37
C ASP A 89 -28.78 -11.57 6.87
N ALA A 90 -28.07 -12.66 7.14
CA ALA A 90 -27.25 -12.74 8.32
C ALA A 90 -26.07 -11.79 8.09
N ASP A 91 -26.40 -10.50 8.00
CA ASP A 91 -25.48 -9.41 8.28
C ASP A 91 -25.27 -9.49 9.79
N THR A 92 -24.47 -10.47 10.19
CA THR A 92 -23.77 -10.39 11.46
C THR A 92 -22.60 -9.46 11.20
N ASP A 93 -22.93 -8.21 10.91
CA ASP A 93 -22.08 -7.09 11.21
C ASP A 93 -22.04 -7.04 12.74
N ALA A 94 -21.25 -7.96 13.29
CA ALA A 94 -20.55 -7.70 14.52
C ALA A 94 -19.40 -6.74 14.18
N ASP A 95 -19.74 -5.59 13.60
CA ASP A 95 -19.15 -4.31 13.99
C ASP A 95 -19.48 -4.15 15.47
N THR A 96 -18.75 -4.91 16.28
CA THR A 96 -18.38 -4.44 17.60
C THR A 96 -17.43 -3.28 17.35
N ASP A 97 -18.02 -2.16 16.95
CA ASP A 97 -17.48 -0.83 17.18
C ASP A 97 -17.37 -0.71 18.70
N THR A 98 -16.27 -1.25 19.21
CA THR A 98 -15.79 -0.98 20.55
C THR A 98 -14.95 0.29 20.50
N ASP A 99 -15.45 1.37 19.89
CA ASP A 99 -15.10 2.71 20.32
C ASP A 99 -15.78 2.97 21.67
N THR A 100 -15.18 2.38 22.70
CA THR A 100 -15.15 3.05 23.99
C THR A 100 -13.83 3.79 24.01
N ASP A 101 -13.86 5.12 23.83
CA ASP A 101 -13.01 6.18 24.43
C ASP A 101 -12.06 5.68 25.54
N ALA A 102 -11.14 4.80 25.16
CA ALA A 102 -10.25 4.08 26.05
C ALA A 102 -8.89 4.20 25.41
N ASP A 103 -7.98 4.81 26.16
CA ASP A 103 -6.63 5.03 25.66
C ASP A 103 -5.94 3.71 25.33
N ILE A 104 -5.05 3.77 24.34
CA ILE A 104 -4.13 2.66 24.11
C ILE A 104 -3.33 2.42 25.38
N SER A 105 -3.37 1.19 25.88
CA SER A 105 -2.86 0.82 27.22
C SER A 105 -1.35 1.00 27.37
N ILE A 106 -0.64 1.12 26.25
CA ILE A 106 0.80 1.32 26.15
C ILE A 106 1.19 2.75 25.76
N ALA A 107 0.25 3.70 25.81
CA ALA A 107 0.54 5.11 25.59
C ALA A 107 1.66 5.59 26.53
N GLY A 108 2.66 6.28 25.99
CA GLY A 108 3.82 6.70 26.75
C GLY A 108 5.06 6.96 25.90
N TYR A 109 6.16 7.24 26.60
CA TYR A 109 7.47 7.42 26.00
C TYR A 109 8.38 6.25 26.39
N TRP A 110 8.96 5.62 25.38
CA TRP A 110 9.66 4.35 25.51
C TRP A 110 11.00 4.37 24.78
N ILE A 111 11.95 3.58 25.27
CA ILE A 111 13.21 3.25 24.60
C ILE A 111 13.25 1.75 24.32
N ASP A 112 13.53 1.39 23.07
CA ASP A 112 13.67 0.00 22.65
C ASP A 112 15.02 -0.62 23.06
N SER A 113 15.21 -1.91 22.81
CA SER A 113 16.44 -2.65 23.12
C SER A 113 17.70 -2.14 22.36
N TRP A 114 17.51 -1.32 21.33
CA TRP A 114 18.55 -0.76 20.47
C TRP A 114 18.87 0.70 20.81
N GLY A 115 18.11 1.30 21.73
CA GLY A 115 18.21 2.71 22.09
C GLY A 115 17.39 3.63 21.19
N GLY A 116 16.53 3.09 20.33
CA GLY A 116 15.55 3.83 19.55
C GLY A 116 14.40 4.29 20.45
N ASP A 117 13.92 5.51 20.21
CA ASP A 117 12.83 6.11 20.95
C ASP A 117 11.48 5.79 20.29
N HIS A 118 10.44 5.65 21.11
CA HIS A 118 9.07 5.48 20.69
C HIS A 118 8.13 6.35 21.52
N VAL A 119 7.33 7.19 20.86
CA VAL A 119 6.24 7.94 21.49
C VAL A 119 4.93 7.34 20.97
N ILE A 120 4.16 6.74 21.88
CA ILE A 120 2.92 6.04 21.55
C ILE A 120 1.75 6.79 22.15
N SER A 121 0.74 7.07 21.34
CA SER A 121 -0.52 7.70 21.71
C SER A 121 -1.69 7.05 20.98
N ASN A 122 -2.91 7.49 21.26
CA ASN A 122 -4.09 7.03 20.51
C ASN A 122 -4.05 7.49 19.04
N GLU A 123 -3.30 8.55 18.74
CA GLU A 123 -3.27 9.20 17.41
C GLU A 123 -2.06 8.76 16.59
N SER A 124 -0.94 8.42 17.24
CA SER A 124 0.32 8.17 16.56
C SER A 124 1.20 7.15 17.28
N TRP A 125 1.96 6.40 16.47
CA TRP A 125 3.16 5.70 16.89
C TRP A 125 4.35 6.36 16.19
N GLU A 126 5.12 7.12 16.95
CA GLU A 126 6.28 7.86 16.46
C GLU A 126 7.55 7.13 16.89
N SER A 127 8.54 7.06 16.00
CA SER A 127 9.84 6.47 16.27
C SER A 127 10.97 7.31 15.70
N TYR A 128 12.18 7.13 16.22
CA TYR A 128 13.40 7.79 15.74
C TYR A 128 13.30 9.32 15.74
N GLU A 129 13.00 9.89 16.90
CA GLU A 129 12.81 11.32 17.15
C GLU A 129 11.76 11.94 16.22
N GLY A 130 10.68 11.19 15.96
CA GLY A 130 9.57 11.61 15.10
C GLY A 130 9.87 11.57 13.60
N SER A 131 11.00 10.98 13.17
CA SER A 131 11.30 10.82 11.74
C SER A 131 10.51 9.71 11.06
N SER A 132 9.94 8.79 11.84
CA SER A 132 8.93 7.83 11.39
C SER A 132 7.66 8.04 12.21
N VAL A 133 6.57 8.43 11.54
CA VAL A 133 5.27 8.64 12.19
C VAL A 133 4.27 7.71 11.52
N VAL A 134 3.59 6.90 12.33
CA VAL A 134 2.43 6.11 11.89
C VAL A 134 1.19 6.69 12.56
N HIS A 135 0.24 7.16 11.77
CA HIS A 135 -1.03 7.73 12.22
C HIS A 135 -2.00 6.59 12.55
N ILE A 136 -2.28 6.36 13.83
CA ILE A 136 -3.10 5.26 14.31
C ILE A 136 -4.56 5.48 13.90
N SER A 137 -5.13 4.49 13.23
CA SER A 137 -6.55 4.47 12.86
C SER A 137 -7.38 3.64 13.83
N GLN A 138 -6.81 2.54 14.31
CA GLN A 138 -7.48 1.61 15.21
C GLN A 138 -6.47 0.82 16.05
N PHE A 139 -6.91 0.37 17.22
CA PHE A 139 -6.14 -0.50 18.09
C PHE A 139 -7.08 -1.36 18.93
N SER A 140 -6.54 -2.41 19.53
CA SER A 140 -7.24 -3.24 20.52
C SER A 140 -6.30 -3.57 21.66
N ASN A 141 -6.69 -3.17 22.87
CA ASN A 141 -5.98 -3.50 24.10
C ASN A 141 -6.15 -4.97 24.50
N ASP A 142 -7.26 -5.59 24.13
CA ASP A 142 -7.55 -6.99 24.48
C ASP A 142 -6.69 -7.97 23.67
N THR A 143 -6.46 -7.66 22.40
CA THR A 143 -5.63 -8.49 21.50
C THR A 143 -4.21 -7.97 21.34
N GLY A 144 -3.94 -6.73 21.76
CA GLY A 144 -2.60 -6.14 21.73
C GLY A 144 -2.14 -5.80 20.32
N PHE A 145 -2.92 -5.01 19.55
CA PHE A 145 -2.45 -4.50 18.26
C PHE A 145 -2.86 -3.06 18.02
N ALA A 146 -2.10 -2.36 17.18
CA ALA A 146 -2.42 -1.06 16.62
C ALA A 146 -2.13 -1.08 15.12
N ILE A 147 -3.00 -0.44 14.36
CA ILE A 147 -2.88 -0.25 12.92
C ILE A 147 -2.89 1.24 12.64
N GLY A 148 -2.06 1.64 11.69
CA GLY A 148 -2.05 3.02 11.25
C GLY A 148 -1.38 3.20 9.90
N GLN A 149 -1.60 4.38 9.33
CA GLN A 149 -1.01 4.76 8.05
C GLN A 149 0.32 5.46 8.28
N ASN A 150 1.37 5.00 7.61
CA ASN A 150 2.67 5.66 7.61
C ASN A 150 2.53 7.05 6.99
N ASP A 151 3.13 8.05 7.63
CA ASP A 151 3.08 9.42 7.12
C ASP A 151 3.59 9.49 5.67
N SER A 152 2.93 10.29 4.85
CA SER A 152 3.31 10.57 3.46
C SER A 152 4.76 11.05 3.28
N VAL A 153 5.36 11.66 4.31
CA VAL A 153 6.76 12.11 4.29
C VAL A 153 7.74 11.06 4.82
N SER A 154 7.26 9.89 5.23
CA SER A 154 8.09 8.80 5.73
C SER A 154 9.11 8.38 4.68
N SER A 155 10.37 8.23 5.09
CA SER A 155 11.44 7.77 4.19
C SER A 155 11.28 6.32 3.76
N TYR A 156 10.48 5.54 4.50
CA TYR A 156 10.21 4.14 4.25
C TYR A 156 8.71 3.93 4.20
N ASN A 157 8.23 3.31 3.11
CA ASN A 157 6.83 2.93 2.90
C ASN A 157 5.82 4.07 3.15
N PRO A 158 6.00 5.26 2.55
CA PRO A 158 5.04 6.35 2.69
C PRO A 158 3.66 5.93 2.18
N ASP A 159 2.61 6.41 2.86
CA ASP A 159 1.19 6.13 2.58
C ASP A 159 0.77 4.65 2.70
N LYS A 160 1.70 3.75 3.07
CA LYS A 160 1.40 2.34 3.36
C LYS A 160 0.88 2.19 4.78
N TRP A 161 0.34 1.01 5.05
CA TRP A 161 -0.24 0.66 6.34
C TRP A 161 0.69 -0.25 7.13
N SER A 162 0.83 0.06 8.41
CA SER A 162 1.62 -0.71 9.35
C SER A 162 0.72 -1.33 10.42
N ARG A 163 1.15 -2.49 10.91
CA ARG A 163 0.57 -3.18 12.06
C ARG A 163 1.67 -3.40 13.10
N PHE A 164 1.36 -3.00 14.33
CA PHE A 164 2.18 -3.25 15.50
C PHE A 164 1.41 -4.17 16.44
N ASP A 165 1.99 -5.31 16.79
CA ASP A 165 1.48 -6.18 17.84
C ASP A 165 2.31 -5.98 19.11
N TRP A 166 1.68 -6.00 20.29
CA TRP A 166 2.37 -5.93 21.58
C TRP A 166 1.90 -6.97 22.57
N THR A 167 2.76 -7.28 23.53
CA THR A 167 2.45 -8.15 24.67
C THR A 167 3.20 -7.67 25.91
N VAL A 168 2.69 -8.01 27.09
CA VAL A 168 3.35 -7.75 28.37
C VAL A 168 3.63 -9.09 29.04
N ASP A 169 4.90 -9.36 29.34
CA ASP A 169 5.28 -10.63 29.97
C ASP A 169 4.94 -10.68 31.46
N GLY A 170 5.13 -11.84 32.09
CA GLY A 170 4.86 -12.04 33.52
C GLY A 170 5.76 -11.20 34.45
N ALA A 171 6.83 -10.59 33.94
CA ALA A 171 7.68 -9.66 34.67
C ALA A 171 7.25 -8.18 34.49
N GLY A 172 6.27 -7.91 33.63
CA GLY A 172 5.80 -6.57 33.31
C GLY A 172 6.59 -5.87 32.21
N THR A 173 7.44 -6.59 31.46
CA THR A 173 8.16 -6.02 30.31
C THR A 173 7.19 -5.89 29.14
N LEU A 174 7.12 -4.70 28.55
CA LEU A 174 6.39 -4.47 27.30
C LEU A 174 7.27 -4.92 26.12
N TRP A 175 6.69 -5.68 25.20
CA TRP A 175 7.31 -6.15 23.97
C TRP A 175 6.45 -5.75 22.78
N PHE A 176 7.07 -5.35 21.67
CA PHE A 176 6.36 -5.10 20.42
C PHE A 176 7.03 -5.75 19.21
N CYS A 177 6.22 -5.99 18.18
CA CYS A 177 6.64 -6.49 16.87
C CYS A 177 5.89 -5.73 15.78
N THR A 178 6.61 -5.25 14.76
CA THR A 178 5.98 -4.74 13.53
C THR A 178 5.69 -5.92 12.60
N THR A 179 4.43 -6.32 12.51
CA THR A 179 3.99 -7.46 11.71
C THR A 179 3.59 -7.06 10.29
N ALA A 180 3.27 -5.80 10.04
CA ALA A 180 3.17 -5.24 8.69
C ALA A 180 3.81 -3.85 8.66
N TYR A 181 4.48 -3.52 7.56
CA TYR A 181 5.12 -2.21 7.38
C TYR A 181 4.84 -1.57 6.00
N ASP A 182 4.26 -2.33 5.06
CA ASP A 182 4.04 -1.95 3.66
C ASP A 182 2.70 -2.42 3.09
N ALA A 183 1.69 -2.68 3.93
CA ALA A 183 0.36 -3.08 3.45
C ALA A 183 -0.26 -1.96 2.59
N GLU A 184 -0.98 -2.31 1.52
CA GLU A 184 -1.57 -1.31 0.61
C GLU A 184 -2.80 -0.64 1.21
N THR A 185 -3.48 -1.34 2.12
CA THR A 185 -4.71 -0.87 2.75
C THR A 185 -4.73 -1.20 4.24
N GLU A 186 -5.57 -0.48 4.98
CA GLU A 186 -5.83 -0.76 6.39
C GLU A 186 -6.32 -2.19 6.61
N ALA A 187 -7.23 -2.67 5.75
CA ALA A 187 -7.78 -4.01 5.83
C ALA A 187 -6.71 -5.09 5.63
N GLU A 188 -5.72 -4.85 4.76
CA GLU A 188 -4.58 -5.76 4.58
C GLU A 188 -3.67 -5.79 5.83
N ALA A 189 -3.40 -4.62 6.43
CA ALA A 189 -2.67 -4.56 7.70
C ALA A 189 -3.43 -5.32 8.80
N LEU A 190 -4.75 -5.15 8.90
CA LEU A 190 -5.61 -5.86 9.85
C LEU A 190 -5.60 -7.38 9.62
N ALA A 191 -5.63 -7.83 8.36
CA ALA A 191 -5.61 -9.23 8.00
C ALA A 191 -4.24 -9.92 8.22
N THR A 192 -3.18 -9.14 8.48
CA THR A 192 -1.86 -9.69 8.78
C THR A 192 -1.92 -10.56 10.04
N SER A 193 -1.26 -11.72 10.04
CA SER A 193 -1.25 -12.58 11.23
C SER A 193 -0.50 -11.91 12.37
N ALA A 194 -1.08 -11.94 13.58
CA ALA A 194 -0.39 -11.50 14.78
C ALA A 194 0.92 -12.27 14.99
N ALA A 195 1.92 -11.61 15.57
CA ALA A 195 3.16 -12.25 15.95
C ALA A 195 2.93 -13.28 17.09
N ASP A 196 3.76 -14.32 17.16
CA ASP A 196 3.68 -15.30 18.24
C ASP A 196 4.25 -14.71 19.53
N ALA A 197 3.39 -14.48 20.52
CA ALA A 197 3.72 -13.87 21.80
C ALA A 197 4.11 -14.89 22.89
N THR A 198 4.33 -16.17 22.55
CA THR A 198 4.60 -17.23 23.52
C THR A 198 5.94 -17.05 24.25
N ASP A 199 6.99 -16.60 23.53
CA ASP A 199 8.31 -16.29 24.10
C ASP A 199 8.95 -15.08 23.39
N PRO A 200 8.43 -13.86 23.63
CA PRO A 200 8.84 -12.67 22.89
C PRO A 200 10.32 -12.31 23.09
N ALA A 201 10.94 -12.78 24.17
CA ALA A 201 12.34 -12.53 24.46
C ALA A 201 13.30 -13.34 23.55
N THR A 202 12.82 -14.40 22.91
CA THR A 202 13.68 -15.29 22.10
C THR A 202 13.21 -15.52 20.67
N ASP A 203 11.91 -15.39 20.39
CA ASP A 203 11.34 -15.63 19.05
C ASP A 203 9.96 -14.95 18.89
N GLY A 204 9.35 -15.11 17.71
CA GLY A 204 7.93 -14.84 17.46
C GLY A 204 7.64 -13.64 16.57
N CYS A 205 8.61 -12.75 16.37
CA CYS A 205 8.54 -11.64 15.44
C CYS A 205 9.34 -11.98 14.18
N TRP A 206 8.71 -12.63 13.18
CA TRP A 206 9.37 -13.04 11.94
C TRP A 206 10.58 -13.98 12.12
N SER A 207 10.50 -14.92 13.08
CA SER A 207 11.62 -15.78 13.50
C SER A 207 12.75 -15.05 14.25
N PHE A 208 12.48 -13.85 14.76
CA PHE A 208 13.35 -13.07 15.62
C PHE A 208 12.65 -12.75 16.96
N PRO A 209 13.42 -12.44 18.02
CA PRO A 209 12.86 -11.87 19.23
C PRO A 209 12.06 -10.59 18.95
N TRP A 210 11.05 -10.34 19.76
CA TRP A 210 10.36 -9.06 19.79
C TRP A 210 11.28 -7.99 20.41
N SER A 211 10.96 -6.73 20.16
CA SER A 211 11.69 -5.59 20.75
C SER A 211 11.07 -5.23 22.11
N SER A 212 11.88 -5.22 23.17
CA SER A 212 11.42 -4.76 24.48
C SER A 212 11.34 -3.23 24.52
N LEU A 213 10.30 -2.68 25.12
CA LEU A 213 10.14 -1.26 25.40
C LEU A 213 10.32 -0.99 26.90
N THR A 214 11.22 -0.06 27.21
CA THR A 214 11.48 0.41 28.58
C THR A 214 11.02 1.85 28.73
N PRO A 215 10.34 2.22 29.83
CA PRO A 215 9.92 3.61 30.05
C PRO A 215 11.14 4.55 30.05
N ALA A 216 11.03 5.65 29.31
CA ALA A 216 12.07 6.68 29.20
C ALA A 216 12.05 7.70 30.35
#